data_AF-A0ABD5DTS5-F1
#
_entry.id   AF-A0ABD5DTS5-F1
#
_cell.length_a   1.000
_cell.length_b   1.000
_cell.length_c   1.000
_cell.angle_alpha   90.00
_cell.angle_beta   90.00
_cell.angle_gamma   90.00
#
_symmetry.space_group_name_H-M   'P 1'
#
loop_
_entity.id
_entity.type
_entity.pdbx_description
1 polymer ?
#
loop_
_entity_poly.entity_id
_entity_poly.type
_entity_poly.pdbx_seq_one_letter_code
_entity_poly.pdbx_strand_id
1 'polypeptide(L)'
;SIAFPAVRTLQKRLPYPQFALREREQATWVASAMSQQLAMPASALCIDYAPTSRDDGWQVTAAQRLDINVLRELAGRLRLRVAAIVPDASALGAFFPWMTAADQGLAWRDEKHWLWATREAWGS
;
A
#
# COMPACT_ATOMS: atom_id res chain seq x y z
N SER A 1 6.45 -5.77 -11.55
CA SER A 1 5.30 -5.75 -10.61
C SER A 1 4.01 -5.79 -11.39
N ILE A 2 2.89 -6.09 -10.75
CA ILE A 2 1.54 -5.92 -11.33
C ILE A 2 0.76 -4.89 -10.52
N ALA A 3 -0.10 -4.13 -11.19
CA ALA A 3 -0.90 -3.10 -10.55
C ALA A 3 -2.16 -3.70 -9.90
N PHE A 4 -2.57 -3.15 -8.76
CA PHE A 4 -3.81 -3.46 -8.06
C PHE A 4 -4.63 -2.17 -7.89
N PRO A 5 -5.96 -2.17 -8.07
CA PRO A 5 -6.73 -0.93 -8.00
C PRO A 5 -6.63 -0.25 -6.63
N ALA A 6 -6.16 1.00 -6.59
CA ALA A 6 -6.02 1.77 -5.35
C ALA A 6 -7.34 1.90 -4.59
N VAL A 7 -8.48 1.98 -5.29
CA VAL A 7 -9.83 2.01 -4.69
C VAL A 7 -10.16 0.77 -3.85
N ARG A 8 -9.45 -0.35 -4.07
CA ARG A 8 -9.60 -1.61 -3.32
C ARG A 8 -8.53 -1.80 -2.24
N THR A 9 -7.79 -0.74 -1.95
CA THR A 9 -6.78 -0.72 -0.90
C THR A 9 -7.14 0.29 0.17
N LEU A 10 -6.53 0.10 1.33
CA LEU A 10 -6.60 1.05 2.43
C LEU A 10 -5.19 1.49 2.78
N GLN A 11 -5.02 2.80 2.99
CA GLN A 11 -3.81 3.37 3.59
C GLN A 11 -4.10 3.87 4.99
N LYS A 12 -3.20 3.55 5.93
CA LYS A 12 -3.27 4.02 7.32
C LYS A 12 -1.88 4.36 7.84
N ARG A 13 -1.81 5.35 8.71
CA ARG A 13 -0.62 5.66 9.50
C ARG A 13 -0.75 5.02 10.87
N LEU A 14 0.27 4.28 11.27
CA LEU A 14 0.42 3.77 12.62
C LEU A 14 1.66 4.40 13.26
N PRO A 15 1.62 4.79 14.54
CA PRO A 15 2.82 5.23 15.23
C PRO A 15 3.82 4.07 15.34
N TYR A 16 5.10 4.36 15.58
CA TYR A 16 6.02 3.31 15.96
C TYR A 16 5.64 2.66 17.30
N PRO A 17 5.86 1.35 17.47
CA PRO A 17 5.69 0.71 18.77
C PRO A 17 6.62 1.37 19.80
N GLN A 18 6.15 1.53 21.03
CA GLN A 18 6.91 2.15 22.12
C GLN A 18 8.16 1.34 22.54
N PHE A 19 8.28 0.11 22.06
CA PHE A 19 9.40 -0.79 22.32
C PHE A 19 10.04 -1.21 21.00
N ALA A 20 11.36 -1.42 21.01
CA ALA A 20 12.08 -1.93 19.84
C ALA A 20 11.66 -3.37 19.56
N LEU A 21 10.92 -3.56 18.46
CA LEU A 21 10.50 -4.86 17.96
C LEU A 21 11.48 -5.34 16.87
N ARG A 22 11.80 -6.64 16.86
CA ARG A 22 12.47 -7.28 15.71
C ARG A 22 11.53 -7.28 14.51
N GLU A 23 12.06 -7.43 13.30
CA GLU A 23 11.28 -7.37 12.06
C GLU A 23 10.04 -8.29 12.07
N ARG A 24 10.17 -9.53 12.55
CA ARG A 24 9.04 -10.48 12.66
C ARG A 24 7.96 -10.01 13.64
N GLU A 25 8.37 -9.36 14.73
CA GLU A 25 7.49 -8.81 15.75
C GLU A 25 6.80 -7.54 15.23
N GLN A 26 7.50 -6.71 14.43
CA GLN A 26 6.93 -5.56 13.75
C GLN A 26 5.80 -5.96 12.80
N ALA A 27 6.03 -6.95 11.93
CA ALA A 27 5.00 -7.42 11.00
C ALA A 27 3.74 -7.95 11.73
N THR A 28 3.95 -8.68 12.83
CA THR A 28 2.85 -9.18 13.67
C THR A 28 2.09 -8.04 14.35
N TRP A 29 2.82 -7.05 14.86
CA TRP A 29 2.25 -5.86 15.50
C TRP A 29 1.43 -5.02 14.51
N VAL A 30 1.98 -4.73 13.32
CA VAL A 30 1.27 -3.97 12.26
C VAL A 30 0.00 -4.70 11.85
N ALA A 31 0.08 -6.02 11.64
CA ALA A 31 -1.09 -6.82 11.28
C ALA A 31 -2.18 -6.80 12.36
N SER A 32 -1.79 -6.89 13.63
CA SER A 32 -2.71 -6.80 14.77
C SER A 32 -3.37 -5.43 14.86
N ALA A 33 -2.58 -4.35 14.76
CA ALA A 33 -3.08 -2.98 14.81
C ALA A 33 -4.07 -2.69 13.66
N MET A 34 -3.78 -3.15 12.44
CA MET A 34 -4.69 -3.02 11.30
C MET A 34 -5.97 -3.84 11.48
N SER A 35 -5.85 -5.07 11.99
CA SER A 35 -6.99 -5.94 12.26
C SER A 35 -7.98 -5.29 13.23
N GLN A 36 -7.45 -4.64 14.28
CA GLN A 36 -8.25 -3.90 15.25
C GLN A 36 -8.93 -2.68 14.62
N GLN A 37 -8.21 -1.87 13.85
CA GLN A 37 -8.78 -0.67 13.22
C GLN A 37 -9.87 -0.98 12.19
N LEU A 38 -9.75 -2.10 11.48
CA LEU A 38 -10.70 -2.48 10.42
C LEU A 38 -11.83 -3.38 10.90
N ALA A 39 -11.80 -3.83 12.15
CA ALA A 39 -12.71 -4.87 12.64
C ALA A 39 -12.73 -6.12 11.71
N MET A 40 -11.58 -6.47 11.16
CA MET A 40 -11.38 -7.61 10.25
C MET A 40 -10.23 -8.47 10.75
N PRO A 41 -10.28 -9.81 10.59
CA PRO A 41 -9.17 -10.65 11.00
C PRO A 41 -7.93 -10.39 10.13
N ALA A 42 -6.73 -10.37 10.73
CA ALA A 42 -5.47 -10.19 10.01
C ALA A 42 -5.27 -11.22 8.88
N SER A 43 -5.84 -12.42 9.01
CA SER A 43 -5.83 -13.45 7.97
C SER A 43 -6.64 -13.07 6.72
N ALA A 44 -7.65 -12.20 6.83
CA ALA A 44 -8.42 -11.70 5.68
C ALA A 44 -7.72 -10.57 4.92
N LEU A 45 -6.61 -10.05 5.45
CA LEU A 45 -5.89 -8.91 4.88
C LEU A 45 -4.53 -9.35 4.34
N CYS A 46 -4.14 -8.78 3.21
CA CYS A 46 -2.75 -8.67 2.78
C CYS A 46 -2.26 -7.28 3.17
N ILE A 47 -1.17 -7.23 3.95
CA ILE A 47 -0.67 -5.99 4.54
C ILE A 47 0.80 -5.84 4.15
N ASP A 48 1.16 -4.64 3.74
CA ASP A 48 2.54 -4.19 3.54
C ASP A 48 2.75 -2.86 4.27
N TYR A 49 3.98 -2.54 4.66
CA TYR A 49 4.26 -1.33 5.42
C TYR A 49 5.67 -0.78 5.16
N ALA A 50 5.79 0.54 5.21
CA ALA A 50 7.05 1.27 5.07
C ALA A 50 7.10 2.46 6.05
N PRO A 51 8.29 2.96 6.42
CA PRO A 51 8.41 4.17 7.20
C PRO A 51 7.68 5.35 6.52
N THR A 52 7.08 6.24 7.32
CA THR A 52 6.59 7.52 6.80
C THR A 52 7.76 8.38 6.31
N SER A 53 7.47 9.35 5.44
CA SER A 53 8.48 10.31 4.96
C SER A 53 9.13 11.14 6.07
N ARG A 54 8.45 11.26 7.22
CA ARG A 54 8.92 11.98 8.42
C ARG A 54 9.61 11.06 9.44
N ASP A 55 9.66 9.75 9.15
CA ASP A 55 10.18 8.72 10.04
C ASP A 55 9.57 8.77 11.46
N ASP A 56 8.26 9.04 11.51
CA ASP A 56 7.47 9.15 12.75
C ASP A 56 6.48 8.00 12.95
N GLY A 57 6.48 7.03 12.03
CA GLY A 57 5.64 5.84 12.11
C GLY A 57 5.67 5.00 10.83
N TRP A 58 4.70 4.09 10.74
CA TRP A 58 4.47 3.22 9.60
C TRP A 58 3.36 3.76 8.71
N GLN A 59 3.64 3.90 7.42
CA GLN A 59 2.64 3.96 6.36
C GLN A 59 2.28 2.52 5.98
N VAL A 60 1.06 2.12 6.30
CA VAL A 60 0.55 0.76 6.08
C VAL A 60 -0.42 0.74 4.92
N THR A 61 -0.23 -0.21 4.00
CA THR A 61 -1.14 -0.50 2.89
C THR A 61 -1.79 -1.87 3.13
N ALA A 62 -3.12 -1.93 3.04
CA ALA A 62 -3.88 -3.17 3.18
C ALA A 62 -4.82 -3.39 2.00
N ALA A 63 -5.01 -4.65 1.62
CA ALA A 63 -5.99 -5.10 0.64
C ALA A 63 -6.66 -6.39 1.12
N GLN A 64 -7.85 -6.71 0.60
CA GLN A 64 -8.47 -8.00 0.89
C GLN A 64 -7.63 -9.14 0.31
N ARG A 65 -7.32 -10.14 1.14
CA ARG A 65 -6.47 -11.27 0.74
C ARG A 65 -7.07 -12.06 -0.42
N LEU A 66 -8.40 -12.17 -0.48
CA LEU A 66 -9.09 -12.88 -1.56
C LEU A 66 -8.80 -12.25 -2.93
N ASP A 67 -8.90 -10.93 -3.04
CA ASP A 67 -8.61 -10.20 -4.29
C ASP A 67 -7.15 -10.38 -4.72
N ILE A 68 -6.22 -10.34 -3.76
CA ILE A 68 -4.80 -10.55 -4.02
C ILE A 68 -4.52 -12.00 -4.47
N ASN A 69 -5.19 -12.99 -3.86
CA ASN A 69 -5.04 -14.39 -4.25
C ASN A 69 -5.51 -14.64 -5.68
N VAL A 70 -6.62 -14.03 -6.11
CA VAL A 70 -7.09 -14.11 -7.50
C VAL A 70 -6.00 -13.63 -8.47
N LEU A 71 -5.36 -12.49 -8.19
CA LEU A 71 -4.27 -11.99 -9.02
C LEU A 71 -3.04 -12.89 -9.02
N ARG A 72 -2.69 -13.47 -7.87
CA ARG A 72 -1.57 -14.43 -7.77
C ARG A 72 -1.85 -15.71 -8.58
N GLU A 73 -3.07 -16.21 -8.52
CA GLU A 73 -3.49 -17.38 -9.30
C GLU A 73 -3.43 -17.09 -10.80
N LEU A 74 -3.98 -15.95 -11.23
CA LEU A 74 -3.92 -15.51 -12.63
C LEU A 74 -2.47 -15.35 -13.11
N ALA A 75 -1.60 -14.74 -12.31
CA ALA A 75 -0.17 -14.63 -12.62
C ALA A 75 0.49 -16.00 -12.77
N GLY A 76 0.16 -16.96 -11.91
CA GLY A 76 0.63 -18.35 -12.00
C GLY A 76 0.18 -19.04 -13.29
N ARG A 77 -1.10 -18.90 -13.66
CA ARG A 77 -1.65 -19.44 -14.91
C ARG A 77 -0.97 -18.83 -16.15
N LEU A 78 -0.64 -17.54 -16.09
CA LEU A 78 0.08 -16.83 -17.14
C LEU A 78 1.61 -17.03 -17.08
N ARG A 79 2.11 -17.84 -16.13
CA ARG A 79 3.55 -18.10 -15.91
C ARG A 79 4.38 -16.83 -15.70
N LEU A 80 3.77 -15.80 -15.11
CA LEU A 80 4.43 -14.54 -14.81
C LEU A 80 5.22 -14.64 -13.50
N ARG A 81 6.47 -14.18 -13.51
CA ARG A 81 7.24 -13.97 -12.29
C ARG A 81 6.89 -12.61 -11.70
N VAL A 82 5.91 -12.59 -10.79
CA VAL A 82 5.48 -11.35 -10.11
C VAL A 82 6.44 -11.03 -8.96
N ALA A 83 7.18 -9.94 -9.09
CA ALA A 83 8.07 -9.43 -8.04
C ALA A 83 7.30 -8.72 -6.90
N ALA A 84 6.22 -8.01 -7.24
CA ALA A 84 5.36 -7.31 -6.30
C ALA A 84 3.97 -7.06 -6.91
N ILE A 85 2.97 -6.94 -6.04
CA ILE A 85 1.63 -6.44 -6.36
C ILE A 85 1.54 -5.08 -5.69
N VAL A 86 1.40 -4.02 -6.49
CA VAL A 86 1.46 -2.64 -5.99
C VAL A 86 0.19 -1.89 -6.38
N PRO A 87 -0.31 -0.97 -5.54
CA PRO A 87 -1.44 -0.12 -5.91
C PRO A 87 -1.12 0.70 -7.16
N ASP A 88 -2.06 0.80 -8.09
CA ASP A 88 -1.87 1.53 -9.36
C ASP A 88 -1.50 3.00 -9.15
N ALA A 89 -2.17 3.69 -8.23
CA ALA A 89 -1.89 5.08 -7.89
C ALA A 89 -0.46 5.30 -7.35
N SER A 90 0.16 4.28 -6.72
CA SER A 90 1.52 4.42 -6.20
C SER A 90 2.57 4.55 -7.32
N ALA A 91 2.24 4.13 -8.56
CA ALA A 91 3.11 4.31 -9.71
C ALA A 91 3.36 5.79 -10.05
N LEU A 92 2.43 6.69 -9.67
CA LEU A 92 2.62 8.14 -9.83
C LEU A 92 3.82 8.65 -9.00
N GLY A 93 4.21 7.94 -7.94
CA GLY A 93 5.39 8.28 -7.15
C GLY A 93 6.69 8.24 -7.93
N ALA A 94 6.75 7.50 -9.04
CA ALA A 94 7.91 7.50 -9.94
C ALA A 94 8.19 8.88 -10.53
N PHE A 95 7.20 9.77 -10.58
CA PHE A 95 7.33 11.11 -11.15
C PHE A 95 7.75 12.19 -10.15
N PHE A 96 7.78 11.88 -8.86
CA PHE A 96 8.16 12.84 -7.81
C PHE A 96 9.56 13.45 -7.95
N PRO A 97 10.57 12.76 -8.53
CA PRO A 97 11.88 13.38 -8.81
C PRO A 97 11.83 14.55 -9.79
N TRP A 98 10.79 14.67 -10.62
CA TRP A 98 10.63 15.76 -11.60
C TRP A 98 9.68 16.87 -11.13
N MET A 99 9.10 16.73 -9.93
CA MET A 99 8.23 17.74 -9.33
C MET A 99 9.03 18.81 -8.61
N THR A 100 8.54 20.05 -8.62
CA THR A 100 9.08 21.14 -7.82
C THR A 100 8.62 21.03 -6.36
N ALA A 101 9.27 21.76 -5.45
CA ALA A 101 8.85 21.82 -4.05
C ALA A 101 7.48 22.51 -3.85
N ALA A 102 7.01 23.29 -4.84
CA ALA A 102 5.70 23.93 -4.80
C ALA A 102 4.56 22.96 -5.13
N ASP A 103 4.85 21.85 -5.81
CA ASP A 103 3.85 20.90 -6.24
C ASP A 103 3.44 19.98 -5.08
N GLN A 104 2.14 19.92 -4.79
CA GLN A 104 1.61 19.15 -3.65
C GLN A 104 1.36 17.68 -3.98
N GLY A 105 1.27 17.34 -5.27
CA GLY A 105 1.00 15.98 -5.73
C GLY A 105 0.72 15.92 -7.22
N LEU A 106 0.54 14.71 -7.72
CA LEU A 106 0.17 14.42 -9.09
C LEU A 106 -1.23 13.85 -9.12
N ALA A 107 -1.97 14.19 -10.16
CA ALA A 107 -3.21 13.55 -10.51
C ALA A 107 -3.12 13.06 -11.95
N TRP A 108 -3.65 11.88 -12.20
CA TRP A 108 -3.78 11.30 -13.52
C TRP A 108 -5.21 10.79 -13.67
N ARG A 109 -5.75 10.86 -14.89
CA ARG A 109 -7.10 10.42 -15.19
C ARG A 109 -7.09 9.60 -16.46
N ASP A 110 -7.77 8.47 -16.44
CA ASP A 110 -8.20 7.81 -17.68
C ASP A 110 -9.64 8.22 -18.04
N GLU A 111 -10.32 7.40 -18.84
CA GLU A 111 -11.69 7.64 -19.25
C GLU A 111 -12.68 7.58 -18.08
N LYS A 112 -12.38 6.83 -17.01
CA LYS A 112 -13.35 6.42 -15.98
C LYS A 112 -12.92 6.74 -14.54
N HIS A 113 -11.62 6.83 -14.27
CA HIS A 113 -11.07 6.90 -12.91
C HIS A 113 -9.99 7.98 -12.81
N TRP A 114 -9.96 8.63 -11.65
CA TRP A 114 -8.83 9.43 -11.23
C TRP A 114 -7.88 8.57 -10.41
N LEU A 115 -6.60 8.89 -10.49
CA LEU A 115 -5.58 8.46 -9.56
C LEU A 115 -4.86 9.72 -9.08
N TRP A 116 -4.47 9.74 -7.83
CA TRP A 116 -3.66 10.82 -7.28
C TRP A 116 -2.57 10.26 -6.39
N ALA A 117 -1.46 10.99 -6.27
CA ALA A 117 -0.39 10.67 -5.35
C ALA A 117 0.29 11.94 -4.84
N THR A 118 0.59 11.95 -3.55
CA THR A 118 1.48 12.91 -2.88
C THR A 118 2.69 12.15 -2.33
N ARG A 119 3.66 12.87 -1.78
CA ARG A 119 4.82 12.23 -1.12
C ARG A 119 4.45 11.34 0.06
N GLU A 120 3.24 11.47 0.60
CA GLU A 120 2.83 10.77 1.82
C GLU A 120 1.63 9.83 1.64
N ALA A 121 0.91 9.88 0.51
CA ALA A 121 -0.27 9.07 0.27
C ALA A 121 -0.61 8.99 -1.23
N TRP A 122 -1.57 8.15 -1.58
CA TRP A 122 -2.10 8.04 -2.95
C TRP A 122 -3.55 7.55 -2.90
N GLY A 123 -4.25 7.57 -4.02
CA GLY A 123 -5.63 7.11 -4.06
C GLY A 123 -6.23 7.15 -5.44
N SER A 124 -7.52 6.83 -5.49
CA SER A 124 -8.37 6.87 -6.67
C SER A 124 -9.62 7.68 -6.38
#